data_AF-A0A3P1VG06-F1
#
_entry.id   AF-A0A3P1VG06-F1
#
_cell.length_a   1.000
_cell.length_b   1.000
_cell.length_c   1.000
_cell.angle_alpha   90.00
_cell.angle_beta   90.00
_cell.angle_gamma   90.00
#
_symmetry.space_group_name_H-M   'P 1'
#
loop_
_entity.id
_entity.type
_entity.pdbx_description
1 polymer ?
#
loop_
_entity_poly.entity_id
_entity_poly.type
_entity_poly.pdbx_seq_one_letter_code
_entity_poly.pdbx_strand_id
1 'polypeptide(L)'
;MNKIRAIAVTVILTIALGACGQKSATPPSSSRTNDTTQAVTTDSSSLATTEIPSTSENPVSFRYLSMDIQAISQGDYSSVIGKWVREDGEGTFVFNSVGLVGDSTISTSSKIVDGILETGIKNSGGYGVGWLMIPAGVPIPRDYYEEKDESDINRDRMYGAHTSFKNINSAEVFYRVPPQTNIESNPLTTNDTGVRLESGPDTINYANTILGPLNWSIIESNYNRTESIPFELLQGENGFLFRVYRNGVIISHTKDAIVYIP
;
A
#
# COMPACT_ATOMS: atom_id res chain seq x y z
N MET A 1 46.36 37.86 -2.51
CA MET A 1 46.67 37.92 -3.96
C MET A 1 45.58 37.18 -4.71
N ASN A 2 44.84 37.94 -5.49
CA ASN A 2 43.62 37.58 -6.23
C ASN A 2 43.92 36.58 -7.35
N LYS A 3 42.92 35.81 -7.82
CA LYS A 3 42.26 36.01 -9.14
C LYS A 3 40.90 35.30 -9.19
N ILE A 4 39.84 36.11 -9.18
CA ILE A 4 38.48 35.79 -9.64
C ILE A 4 38.52 35.69 -11.16
N ARG A 5 37.80 34.72 -11.75
CA ARG A 5 37.43 34.74 -13.17
C ARG A 5 35.91 34.74 -13.29
N ALA A 6 35.39 35.89 -13.74
CA ALA A 6 34.06 36.08 -14.29
C ALA A 6 34.14 36.02 -15.84
N ILE A 7 32.99 35.83 -16.49
CA ILE A 7 32.56 36.14 -17.89
C ILE A 7 31.62 35.01 -18.34
N ALA A 8 30.48 35.19 -19.02
CA ALA A 8 29.55 36.31 -19.21
C ALA A 8 28.28 35.75 -19.89
N VAL A 9 27.17 36.42 -19.59
CA VAL A 9 25.83 36.48 -20.18
C VAL A 9 25.67 36.02 -21.65
N THR A 10 24.58 35.30 -21.94
CA THR A 10 23.85 35.48 -23.21
C THR A 10 22.35 35.40 -22.97
N VAL A 11 21.67 36.52 -23.25
CA VAL A 11 20.22 36.70 -23.31
C VAL A 11 19.77 36.35 -24.73
N ILE A 12 18.73 35.54 -24.88
CA ILE A 12 17.95 35.48 -26.13
C ILE A 12 16.47 35.67 -25.79
N LEU A 13 15.93 36.75 -26.32
CA LEU A 13 14.54 37.17 -26.34
C LEU A 13 14.02 36.94 -27.76
N THR A 14 12.90 36.22 -27.93
CA THR A 14 11.97 36.44 -29.05
C THR A 14 10.55 35.99 -28.70
N ILE A 15 9.61 36.84 -29.11
CA ILE A 15 8.16 36.86 -28.87
C ILE A 15 7.45 36.31 -30.12
N ALA A 16 6.30 35.63 -29.97
CA ALA A 16 5.23 35.68 -30.97
C ALA A 16 3.85 35.42 -30.32
N LEU A 17 2.91 36.32 -30.62
CA LEU A 17 1.51 36.35 -30.23
C LEU A 17 0.65 35.41 -31.11
N GLY A 18 -0.43 34.88 -30.53
CA GLY A 18 -1.59 34.34 -31.24
C GLY A 18 -2.85 34.58 -30.42
N ALA A 19 -3.85 35.23 -31.02
CA ALA A 19 -4.91 35.98 -30.36
C ALA A 19 -6.31 35.31 -30.43
N CYS A 20 -7.16 35.73 -29.49
CA CYS A 20 -8.63 35.90 -29.51
C CYS A 20 -9.59 34.85 -30.10
N GLY A 21 -10.59 34.49 -29.26
CA GLY A 21 -11.92 34.05 -29.71
C GLY A 21 -12.89 33.78 -28.55
N GLN A 22 -13.53 34.83 -28.00
CA GLN A 22 -14.67 34.73 -27.08
C GLN A 22 -15.98 34.52 -27.86
N LYS A 23 -16.92 33.72 -27.34
CA LYS A 23 -18.36 34.10 -27.26
C LYS A 23 -19.18 33.09 -26.45
N SER A 24 -19.76 33.57 -25.34
CA SER A 24 -20.95 33.00 -24.69
C SER A 24 -22.22 33.46 -25.42
N ALA A 25 -23.24 32.59 -25.52
CA ALA A 25 -24.66 32.97 -25.54
C ALA A 25 -25.60 31.75 -25.44
N THR A 26 -26.56 31.83 -24.53
CA THR A 26 -27.81 31.04 -24.39
C THR A 26 -28.91 32.07 -24.02
N PRO A 27 -30.24 31.85 -24.16
CA PRO A 27 -31.10 31.20 -25.16
C PRO A 27 -32.08 32.23 -25.81
N PRO A 28 -33.20 31.83 -26.47
CA PRO A 28 -34.48 31.80 -25.75
C PRO A 28 -35.48 30.69 -26.15
N SER A 29 -36.50 30.56 -25.30
CA SER A 29 -37.65 29.65 -25.26
C SER A 29 -38.79 29.99 -26.24
N SER A 30 -39.62 29.00 -26.61
CA SER A 30 -41.03 29.06 -27.10
C SER A 30 -41.53 27.61 -27.25
N SER A 31 -42.38 27.00 -26.42
CA SER A 31 -43.79 27.19 -26.02
C SER A 31 -44.88 26.68 -27.01
N ARG A 32 -45.74 25.76 -26.50
CA ARG A 32 -47.20 25.54 -26.74
C ARG A 32 -47.68 24.18 -27.30
N THR A 33 -48.04 23.30 -26.35
CA THR A 33 -49.37 22.69 -26.04
C THR A 33 -50.52 22.58 -27.06
N ASN A 34 -51.21 21.42 -27.00
CA ASN A 34 -52.67 21.09 -27.10
C ASN A 34 -52.88 19.86 -28.03
N ASP A 35 -53.72 18.85 -27.80
CA ASP A 35 -54.65 18.44 -26.74
C ASP A 35 -55.20 17.02 -27.13
N THR A 36 -55.92 16.36 -26.22
CA THR A 36 -56.96 15.33 -26.43
C THR A 36 -56.63 13.82 -26.33
N THR A 37 -56.78 13.33 -25.10
CA THR A 37 -57.67 12.22 -24.64
C THR A 37 -57.96 11.04 -25.58
N GLN A 38 -57.49 9.84 -25.21
CA GLN A 38 -58.33 8.63 -25.14
C GLN A 38 -57.89 7.76 -23.95
N ALA A 39 -58.84 7.49 -23.06
CA ALA A 39 -58.70 6.55 -21.97
C ALA A 39 -58.90 5.13 -22.51
N VAL A 40 -57.94 4.24 -22.26
CA VAL A 40 -58.16 2.80 -22.23
C VAL A 40 -57.47 2.27 -20.98
N THR A 41 -58.27 1.87 -20.02
CA THR A 41 -57.87 1.10 -18.84
C THR A 41 -57.53 -0.33 -19.27
N THR A 42 -56.32 -0.80 -19.03
CA THR A 42 -56.04 -2.21 -18.74
C THR A 42 -54.77 -2.30 -17.90
N ASP A 43 -54.92 -2.81 -16.67
CA ASP A 43 -53.84 -3.23 -15.78
C ASP A 43 -52.87 -4.19 -16.48
N SER A 44 -51.57 -3.95 -16.33
CA SER A 44 -50.56 -4.99 -16.03
C SER A 44 -49.16 -4.37 -15.89
N SER A 45 -48.68 -4.43 -14.65
CA SER A 45 -47.29 -4.43 -14.18
C SER A 45 -46.18 -4.66 -15.21
N SER A 46 -45.19 -3.76 -15.23
CA SER A 46 -43.77 -4.13 -15.05
C SER A 46 -42.91 -2.87 -15.06
N LEU A 47 -42.41 -2.52 -13.87
CA LEU A 47 -41.30 -1.57 -13.72
C LEU A 47 -40.08 -2.19 -14.40
N ALA A 48 -39.65 -1.61 -15.51
CA ALA A 48 -38.34 -1.87 -16.09
C ALA A 48 -37.29 -1.25 -15.16
N THR A 49 -36.85 -2.03 -14.18
CA THR A 49 -35.68 -1.70 -13.37
C THR A 49 -34.47 -1.83 -14.26
N THR A 50 -33.81 -0.71 -14.54
CA THR A 50 -32.46 -0.67 -15.10
C THR A 50 -31.55 -1.51 -14.21
N GLU A 51 -31.16 -2.69 -14.69
CA GLU A 51 -30.17 -3.54 -14.04
C GLU A 51 -28.82 -2.79 -14.05
N ILE A 52 -28.44 -2.29 -12.88
CA ILE A 52 -27.06 -1.89 -12.59
C ILE A 52 -26.25 -3.18 -12.65
N PRO A 53 -25.12 -3.24 -13.38
CA PRO A 53 -24.30 -4.45 -13.40
C PRO A 53 -23.71 -4.65 -12.01
N SER A 54 -24.31 -5.55 -11.23
CA SER A 54 -23.71 -6.12 -10.04
C SER A 54 -22.48 -6.87 -10.51
N THR A 55 -21.32 -6.22 -10.44
CA THR A 55 -20.04 -6.89 -10.58
C THR A 55 -19.94 -7.77 -9.35
N SER A 56 -20.38 -9.02 -9.48
CA SER A 56 -20.02 -10.08 -8.56
C SER A 56 -18.49 -10.11 -8.55
N GLU A 57 -17.90 -9.56 -7.50
CA GLU A 57 -16.49 -9.75 -7.20
C GLU A 57 -16.30 -11.26 -7.06
N ASN A 58 -15.86 -11.91 -8.15
CA ASN A 58 -15.27 -13.23 -8.09
C ASN A 58 -14.27 -13.22 -6.93
N PRO A 59 -14.21 -14.24 -6.06
CA PRO A 59 -13.21 -14.27 -5.01
C PRO A 59 -11.83 -14.37 -5.69
N VAL A 60 -11.24 -13.21 -5.95
CA VAL A 60 -9.85 -13.07 -6.36
C VAL A 60 -9.07 -13.84 -5.31
N SER A 61 -8.20 -14.75 -5.78
CA SER A 61 -7.18 -15.32 -4.91
C SER A 61 -6.31 -14.16 -4.46
N PHE A 62 -6.70 -13.49 -3.38
CA PHE A 62 -5.92 -12.41 -2.81
C PHE A 62 -4.62 -13.04 -2.34
N ARG A 63 -3.53 -12.63 -2.97
CA ARG A 63 -2.19 -13.02 -2.55
C ARG A 63 -1.68 -11.96 -1.58
N TYR A 64 -0.96 -12.42 -0.58
CA TYR A 64 -0.15 -11.52 0.22
C TYR A 64 0.93 -10.89 -0.66
N LEU A 65 1.18 -9.61 -0.43
CA LEU A 65 2.21 -8.88 -1.15
C LEU A 65 3.59 -9.39 -0.72
N SER A 66 4.27 -10.11 -1.61
CA SER A 66 5.68 -10.50 -1.42
C SER A 66 6.55 -9.25 -1.28
N MET A 67 7.65 -9.37 -0.54
CA MET A 67 8.63 -8.29 -0.38
C MET A 67 9.12 -7.78 -1.74
N ASP A 68 8.89 -6.49 -2.00
CA ASP A 68 9.34 -5.79 -3.20
C ASP A 68 10.56 -4.94 -2.88
N ILE A 69 11.75 -5.53 -3.07
CA ILE A 69 13.02 -4.85 -2.77
C ILE A 69 13.30 -3.64 -3.66
N GLN A 70 12.72 -3.59 -4.86
CA GLN A 70 12.87 -2.43 -5.75
C GLN A 70 12.08 -1.24 -5.19
N ALA A 71 10.82 -1.47 -4.82
CA ALA A 71 9.98 -0.47 -4.17
C ALA A 71 10.60 0.01 -2.84
N ILE A 72 11.09 -0.90 -2.01
CA ILE A 72 11.73 -0.56 -0.73
C ILE A 72 12.98 0.29 -0.93
N SER A 73 13.82 -0.03 -1.93
CA SER A 73 15.01 0.78 -2.23
C SER A 73 14.69 2.23 -2.62
N GLN A 74 13.45 2.49 -3.03
CA GLN A 74 12.92 3.81 -3.40
C GLN A 74 12.06 4.45 -2.28
N GLY A 75 11.94 3.78 -1.12
CA GLY A 75 11.18 4.28 0.02
C GLY A 75 9.69 3.89 0.05
N ASP A 76 9.23 2.99 -0.83
CA ASP A 76 7.91 2.37 -0.69
C ASP A 76 8.01 1.09 0.16
N TYR A 77 7.54 1.18 1.40
CA TYR A 77 7.59 0.09 2.38
C TYR A 77 6.30 -0.74 2.44
N SER A 78 5.35 -0.51 1.53
CA SER A 78 4.03 -1.16 1.58
C SER A 78 4.09 -2.69 1.52
N SER A 79 5.12 -3.28 0.90
CA SER A 79 5.31 -4.73 0.86
C SER A 79 5.84 -5.34 2.15
N VAL A 80 6.32 -4.55 3.12
CA VAL A 80 6.89 -5.06 4.38
C VAL A 80 6.09 -4.68 5.63
N ILE A 81 4.93 -4.03 5.46
CA ILE A 81 4.02 -3.65 6.54
C ILE A 81 3.75 -4.83 7.48
N GLY A 82 3.84 -4.58 8.79
CA GLY A 82 3.54 -5.55 9.83
C GLY A 82 4.70 -5.77 10.80
N LYS A 83 4.47 -6.73 11.70
CA LYS A 83 5.43 -7.12 12.74
C LYS A 83 6.37 -8.19 12.19
N TRP A 84 7.66 -8.01 12.44
CA TRP A 84 8.73 -8.93 12.10
C TRP A 84 9.39 -9.40 13.39
N VAL A 85 9.42 -10.70 13.63
CA VAL A 85 9.95 -11.30 14.85
C VAL A 85 11.13 -12.20 14.48
N ARG A 86 12.20 -12.12 15.26
CA ARG A 86 13.37 -12.99 15.14
C ARG A 86 12.98 -14.43 15.45
N GLU A 87 13.56 -15.42 14.77
CA GLU A 87 13.18 -16.84 14.91
C GLU A 87 13.31 -17.35 16.36
N ASP A 88 14.33 -16.89 17.08
CA ASP A 88 14.51 -17.19 18.52
C ASP A 88 13.56 -16.42 19.47
N GLY A 89 12.76 -15.49 18.95
CA GLY A 89 11.81 -14.67 19.70
C GLY A 89 12.39 -13.43 20.38
N GLU A 90 13.70 -13.20 20.33
CA GLU A 90 14.39 -12.16 21.11
C GLU A 90 14.49 -10.79 20.43
N GLY A 91 13.91 -10.63 19.24
CA GLY A 91 13.92 -9.37 18.49
C GLY A 91 12.61 -9.10 17.78
N THR A 92 12.21 -7.83 17.71
CA THR A 92 11.04 -7.41 16.92
C THR A 92 11.30 -6.07 16.22
N PHE A 93 10.86 -6.01 14.96
CA PHE A 93 10.71 -4.77 14.20
C PHE A 93 9.26 -4.62 13.75
N VAL A 94 8.80 -3.39 13.61
CA VAL A 94 7.47 -3.09 13.05
C VAL A 94 7.66 -2.12 11.90
N PHE A 95 7.10 -2.47 10.75
CA PHE A 95 7.07 -1.62 9.57
C PHE A 95 5.65 -1.14 9.32
N ASN A 96 5.52 0.12 8.93
CA ASN A 96 4.31 0.69 8.38
C ASN A 96 4.59 1.22 6.96
N SER A 97 3.63 1.90 6.33
CA SER A 97 3.80 2.39 4.96
C SER A 97 4.83 3.53 4.81
N VAL A 98 5.25 4.12 5.92
CA VAL A 98 6.27 5.19 6.00
C VAL A 98 7.66 4.63 6.34
N GLY A 99 7.75 3.36 6.74
CA GLY A 99 9.00 2.67 7.03
C GLY A 99 9.01 2.03 8.41
N LEU A 100 10.17 2.05 9.04
CA LEU A 100 10.36 1.44 10.35
C LEU A 100 9.71 2.30 11.45
N VAL A 101 8.95 1.67 12.34
CA VAL A 101 8.29 2.33 13.47
C VAL A 101 9.28 2.50 14.62
N GLY A 102 9.35 3.71 15.17
CA GLY A 102 10.25 4.09 16.27
C GLY A 102 11.36 5.04 15.83
N ASP A 103 12.43 5.11 16.62
CA ASP A 103 13.52 6.09 16.43
C ASP A 103 14.58 5.64 15.41
N SER A 104 14.25 4.66 14.58
CA SER A 104 15.17 4.06 13.61
C SER A 104 14.63 4.21 12.20
N THR A 105 15.53 4.34 11.24
CA THR A 105 15.20 4.57 9.82
C THR A 105 15.98 3.60 8.92
N ILE A 106 15.37 3.22 7.80
CA ILE A 106 16.10 2.53 6.72
C ILE A 106 17.00 3.55 6.02
N SER A 107 18.26 3.16 5.82
CA SER A 107 19.23 3.95 5.09
C SER A 107 18.83 4.08 3.62
N THR A 108 18.91 5.31 3.10
CA THR A 108 18.74 5.57 1.66
C THR A 108 19.87 4.98 0.82
N SER A 109 21.06 4.83 1.40
CA SER A 109 22.15 4.08 0.78
C SER A 109 21.83 2.59 0.86
N SER A 110 21.43 2.03 -0.28
CA SER A 110 21.14 0.62 -0.44
C SER A 110 21.62 0.12 -1.81
N LYS A 111 21.78 -1.19 -1.95
CA LYS A 111 22.07 -1.84 -3.23
C LYS A 111 21.37 -3.19 -3.29
N ILE A 112 21.03 -3.62 -4.50
CA ILE A 112 20.46 -4.95 -4.72
C ILE A 112 21.55 -5.83 -5.33
N VAL A 113 21.84 -6.96 -4.69
CA VAL A 113 22.82 -7.94 -5.12
C VAL A 113 22.19 -9.33 -4.96
N ASP A 114 22.24 -10.15 -6.00
CA ASP A 114 21.69 -11.51 -6.01
C ASP A 114 20.22 -11.61 -5.54
N GLY A 115 19.40 -10.60 -5.87
CA GLY A 115 17.99 -10.56 -5.47
C GLY A 115 17.75 -10.21 -4.00
N ILE A 116 18.77 -9.70 -3.30
CA ILE A 116 18.71 -9.27 -1.90
C ILE A 116 18.97 -7.77 -1.82
N LEU A 117 18.18 -7.06 -1.03
CA LEU A 117 18.46 -5.67 -0.68
C LEU A 117 19.46 -5.63 0.48
N GLU A 118 20.65 -5.13 0.21
CA GLU A 118 21.60 -4.70 1.24
C GLU A 118 21.37 -3.22 1.55
N THR A 119 21.00 -2.93 2.80
CA THR A 119 20.81 -1.58 3.33
C THR A 119 21.36 -1.49 4.76
N GLY A 120 20.97 -0.48 5.52
CA GLY A 120 21.23 -0.41 6.94
C GLY A 120 20.05 0.18 7.70
N ILE A 121 19.94 -0.16 8.97
CA ILE A 121 19.06 0.52 9.93
C ILE A 121 19.92 1.49 10.72
N LYS A 122 19.50 2.77 10.78
CA LYS A 122 20.18 3.82 11.56
C LYS A 122 19.25 4.26 12.68
N ASN A 123 19.74 4.26 13.91
CA ASN A 123 19.03 4.89 15.02
C ASN A 123 19.34 6.39 15.08
N SER A 124 18.48 7.14 15.78
CA SER A 124 18.63 8.58 16.02
C SER A 124 19.97 8.97 16.69
N GLY A 125 20.63 8.02 17.38
CA GLY A 125 21.94 8.20 18.01
C GLY A 125 23.15 7.97 17.09
N GLY A 126 22.95 7.68 15.80
CA GLY A 126 24.02 7.50 14.82
C GLY A 126 24.66 6.10 14.76
N TYR A 127 24.23 5.17 15.61
CA TYR A 127 24.59 3.76 15.50
C TYR A 127 23.76 3.11 14.38
N GLY A 128 24.43 2.33 13.54
CA GLY A 128 23.78 1.60 12.47
C GLY A 128 24.11 0.12 12.50
N VAL A 129 23.17 -0.70 12.02
CA VAL A 129 23.41 -2.10 11.66
C VAL A 129 23.22 -2.26 10.16
N GLY A 130 24.02 -3.11 9.54
CA GLY A 130 23.74 -3.62 8.21
C GLY A 130 22.43 -4.40 8.24
N TRP A 131 21.63 -4.29 7.19
CA TRP A 131 20.34 -4.94 7.09
C TRP A 131 20.16 -5.61 5.73
N LEU A 132 19.75 -6.87 5.74
CA LEU A 132 19.35 -7.62 4.55
C LEU A 132 17.84 -7.71 4.51
N MET A 133 17.26 -7.49 3.33
CA MET A 133 15.87 -7.83 3.02
C MET A 133 15.85 -8.82 1.87
N ILE A 134 15.30 -10.00 2.13
CA ILE A 134 15.46 -11.20 1.32
C ILE A 134 14.06 -11.71 1.00
N PRO A 135 13.57 -11.52 -0.24
CA PRO A 135 12.26 -12.02 -0.63
C PRO A 135 12.12 -13.54 -0.52
N ALA A 136 10.90 -14.02 -0.36
CA ALA A 136 10.57 -15.43 -0.49
C ALA A 136 11.07 -16.00 -1.83
N GLY A 137 11.61 -17.21 -1.81
CA GLY A 137 12.18 -17.91 -2.96
C GLY A 137 13.61 -17.51 -3.33
N VAL A 138 14.16 -16.44 -2.74
CA VAL A 138 15.52 -15.98 -3.05
C VAL A 138 16.54 -16.72 -2.17
N PRO A 139 17.46 -17.52 -2.73
CA PRO A 139 18.49 -18.16 -1.93
C PRO A 139 19.46 -17.09 -1.39
N ILE A 140 19.87 -17.25 -0.14
CA ILE A 140 20.87 -16.35 0.43
C ILE A 140 22.27 -16.84 -0.02
N PRO A 141 23.15 -15.96 -0.56
CA PRO A 141 24.43 -16.36 -1.13
C PRO A 141 25.30 -17.17 -0.17
N ARG A 142 26.09 -18.09 -0.72
CA ARG A 142 26.98 -18.96 0.06
C ARG A 142 27.92 -18.17 0.96
N ASP A 143 28.40 -17.03 0.49
CA ASP A 143 29.34 -16.16 1.22
C ASP A 143 28.76 -15.60 2.53
N TYR A 144 27.44 -15.70 2.72
CA TYR A 144 26.76 -15.22 3.93
C TYR A 144 26.60 -16.31 5.00
N TYR A 145 26.89 -17.59 4.73
CA TYR A 145 26.79 -18.68 5.72
C TYR A 145 28.10 -19.43 5.93
N GLU A 146 28.20 -20.07 7.09
CA GLU A 146 29.28 -21.02 7.38
C GLU A 146 29.08 -22.32 6.58
N GLU A 147 27.93 -23.00 6.76
CA GLU A 147 27.68 -24.32 6.18
C GLU A 147 26.55 -24.38 5.15
N LYS A 148 25.39 -23.76 5.41
CA LYS A 148 24.23 -23.68 4.51
C LYS A 148 23.20 -22.69 5.08
N ASP A 149 22.28 -22.27 4.23
CA ASP A 149 21.08 -21.54 4.65
C ASP A 149 20.06 -22.53 5.28
N GLU A 150 19.79 -22.37 6.57
CA GLU A 150 18.75 -23.13 7.29
C GLU A 150 17.46 -22.32 7.52
N SER A 151 17.37 -21.11 6.98
CA SER A 151 16.16 -20.29 7.05
C SER A 151 15.07 -20.82 6.11
N ASP A 152 13.80 -20.48 6.40
CA ASP A 152 12.67 -20.86 5.55
C ASP A 152 12.64 -20.00 4.29
N ILE A 153 13.17 -20.56 3.19
CA ILE A 153 13.21 -19.90 1.89
C ILE A 153 11.83 -19.55 1.34
N ASN A 154 10.75 -20.20 1.80
CA ASN A 154 9.39 -19.92 1.31
C ASN A 154 8.79 -18.65 1.94
N ARG A 155 9.50 -18.03 2.88
CA ARG A 155 9.08 -16.81 3.56
C ARG A 155 10.04 -15.67 3.21
N ASP A 156 9.49 -14.47 3.19
CA ASP A 156 10.33 -13.28 3.23
C ASP A 156 11.13 -13.28 4.54
N ARG A 157 12.39 -12.87 4.46
CA ARG A 157 13.37 -12.90 5.54
C ARG A 157 14.07 -11.56 5.66
N MET A 158 14.40 -11.18 6.89
CA MET A 158 15.32 -10.07 7.14
C MET A 158 16.42 -10.51 8.10
N TYR A 159 17.60 -9.90 7.98
CA TYR A 159 18.74 -10.19 8.85
C TYR A 159 19.52 -8.92 9.17
N GLY A 160 19.89 -8.74 10.43
CA GLY A 160 20.72 -7.62 10.89
C GLY A 160 22.14 -8.06 11.18
N ALA A 161 23.13 -7.29 10.72
CA ALA A 161 24.54 -7.56 10.96
C ALA A 161 25.27 -6.33 11.51
N HIS A 162 26.10 -6.51 12.54
CA HIS A 162 26.86 -5.41 13.14
C HIS A 162 28.16 -5.09 12.40
N THR A 163 28.80 -6.09 11.77
CA THR A 163 30.15 -5.95 11.19
C THR A 163 30.21 -6.33 9.72
N SER A 164 29.63 -7.47 9.35
CA SER A 164 29.57 -7.96 7.97
C SER A 164 28.43 -8.96 7.81
N PHE A 165 27.87 -9.06 6.61
CA PHE A 165 26.92 -10.11 6.24
C PHE A 165 27.66 -11.44 6.04
N LYS A 166 28.07 -12.06 7.14
CA LYS A 166 28.73 -13.37 7.17
C LYS A 166 28.18 -14.16 8.35
N ASN A 167 28.19 -15.48 8.23
CA ASN A 167 27.76 -16.42 9.25
C ASN A 167 26.33 -16.15 9.74
N ILE A 168 25.41 -15.89 8.82
CA ILE A 168 23.98 -15.73 9.13
C ILE A 168 23.50 -16.97 9.88
N ASN A 169 22.96 -16.76 11.07
CA ASN A 169 22.33 -17.80 11.86
C ASN A 169 20.82 -17.77 11.60
N SER A 170 20.21 -18.91 11.26
CA SER A 170 18.77 -19.00 11.03
C SER A 170 17.95 -18.60 12.26
N ALA A 171 18.48 -18.79 13.48
CA ALA A 171 17.86 -18.35 14.73
C ALA A 171 17.77 -16.81 14.85
N GLU A 172 18.60 -16.07 14.11
CA GLU A 172 18.66 -14.62 14.09
C GLU A 172 17.91 -13.99 12.90
N VAL A 173 17.31 -14.81 12.03
CA VAL A 173 16.51 -14.35 10.89
C VAL A 173 15.15 -13.89 11.38
N PHE A 174 14.68 -12.76 10.85
CA PHE A 174 13.37 -12.20 11.14
C PHE A 174 12.36 -12.64 10.09
N TYR A 175 11.18 -13.01 10.55
CA TYR A 175 10.03 -13.30 9.70
C TYR A 175 8.81 -12.48 10.12
N ARG A 176 7.93 -12.24 9.15
CA ARG A 176 6.64 -11.57 9.41
C ARG A 176 5.71 -12.46 10.25
N VAL A 177 4.97 -11.82 11.16
CA VAL A 177 3.94 -12.42 12.00
C VAL A 177 2.63 -11.62 11.87
N PRO A 178 1.49 -12.29 11.57
CA PRO A 178 1.38 -13.71 11.26
C PRO A 178 2.07 -14.09 9.93
N PRO A 179 2.46 -15.36 9.74
CA PRO A 179 3.06 -15.83 8.49
C PRO A 179 2.15 -15.55 7.29
N GLN A 180 2.76 -15.15 6.17
CA GLN A 180 2.04 -14.85 4.92
C GLN A 180 1.74 -16.12 4.10
N THR A 181 2.12 -17.29 4.63
CA THR A 181 1.94 -18.60 3.99
C THR A 181 0.65 -19.22 4.52
N ASN A 182 -0.29 -19.50 3.61
CA ASN A 182 -1.57 -20.18 3.83
C ASN A 182 -2.70 -19.30 4.37
N ILE A 183 -3.27 -18.48 3.48
CA ILE A 183 -4.65 -18.04 3.62
C ILE A 183 -5.55 -19.27 3.38
N GLU A 184 -5.86 -20.02 4.43
CA GLU A 184 -6.72 -21.20 4.35
C GLU A 184 -8.19 -20.84 4.05
N SER A 185 -8.59 -19.59 4.31
CA SER A 185 -9.92 -19.06 4.05
C SER A 185 -9.84 -17.61 3.58
N ASN A 186 -10.69 -17.22 2.61
CA ASN A 186 -10.71 -15.85 2.09
C ASN A 186 -10.97 -14.86 3.24
N PRO A 187 -10.00 -13.98 3.58
CA PRO A 187 -10.11 -13.11 4.74
C PRO A 187 -11.14 -12.00 4.53
N LEU A 188 -11.64 -11.80 3.31
CA LEU A 188 -12.78 -10.93 3.02
C LEU A 188 -14.13 -11.60 3.26
N THR A 189 -14.14 -12.86 3.67
CA THR A 189 -15.35 -13.61 4.05
C THR A 189 -15.32 -14.07 5.51
N THR A 190 -14.16 -14.00 6.17
CA THR A 190 -14.00 -14.35 7.59
C THR A 190 -14.43 -13.18 8.47
N ASN A 191 -15.57 -13.32 9.15
CA ASN A 191 -16.16 -12.25 9.96
C ASN A 191 -15.50 -12.03 11.33
N ASP A 192 -14.71 -12.99 11.82
CA ASP A 192 -14.08 -12.89 13.14
C ASP A 192 -12.57 -13.07 13.05
N THR A 193 -11.87 -11.94 13.10
CA THR A 193 -10.41 -11.82 13.19
C THR A 193 -9.99 -11.32 14.58
N GLY A 194 -10.94 -11.20 15.52
CA GLY A 194 -10.75 -10.46 16.78
C GLY A 194 -10.77 -8.93 16.64
N VAL A 195 -10.87 -8.39 15.42
CA VAL A 195 -11.03 -6.95 15.15
C VAL A 195 -12.41 -6.68 14.55
N ARG A 196 -13.09 -5.65 15.06
CA ARG A 196 -14.38 -5.20 14.52
C ARG A 196 -14.47 -3.68 14.56
N LEU A 197 -14.17 -3.06 13.43
CA LEU A 197 -14.14 -1.61 13.29
C LEU A 197 -15.53 -1.02 13.05
N GLU A 198 -15.78 0.13 13.64
CA GLU A 198 -16.87 1.02 13.24
C GLU A 198 -16.40 1.97 12.10
N SER A 199 -17.35 2.55 11.37
CA SER A 199 -17.04 3.45 10.25
C SER A 199 -16.37 4.75 10.72
N GLY A 200 -15.65 5.43 9.84
CA GLY A 200 -15.18 6.78 10.08
C GLY A 200 -13.97 6.84 11.03
N PRO A 201 -14.07 7.50 12.19
CA PRO A 201 -12.92 7.72 13.08
C PRO A 201 -12.21 6.43 13.52
N ASP A 202 -12.95 5.35 13.75
CA ASP A 202 -12.36 4.09 14.21
C ASP A 202 -11.49 3.44 13.11
N THR A 203 -11.97 3.48 11.86
CA THR A 203 -11.19 3.04 10.70
C THR A 203 -9.93 3.89 10.49
N ILE A 204 -10.01 5.22 10.67
CA ILE A 204 -8.85 6.12 10.57
C ILE A 204 -7.82 5.83 11.67
N ASN A 205 -8.26 5.63 12.91
CA ASN A 205 -7.38 5.31 14.04
C ASN A 205 -6.67 3.97 13.82
N TYR A 206 -7.40 2.98 13.31
CA TYR A 206 -6.85 1.68 12.96
C TYR A 206 -5.79 1.80 11.85
N ALA A 207 -6.11 2.52 10.77
CA ALA A 207 -5.18 2.79 9.68
C ALA A 207 -3.91 3.50 10.16
N ASN A 208 -4.03 4.50 11.06
CA ASN A 208 -2.87 5.17 11.65
C ASN A 208 -1.96 4.20 12.43
N THR A 209 -2.55 3.19 13.09
CA THR A 209 -1.81 2.21 13.89
C THR A 209 -1.04 1.23 12.99
N ILE A 210 -1.66 0.74 11.93
CA ILE A 210 -1.08 -0.31 11.08
C ILE A 210 -0.28 0.27 9.90
N LEU A 211 -0.87 1.23 9.19
CA LEU A 211 -0.30 1.83 7.99
C LEU A 211 0.56 3.06 8.30
N GLY A 212 0.44 3.63 9.48
CA GLY A 212 1.14 4.84 9.89
C GLY A 212 0.33 6.13 9.64
N PRO A 213 0.79 7.27 10.19
CA PRO A 213 0.07 8.53 10.12
C PRO A 213 0.27 9.22 8.76
N LEU A 214 -0.69 9.05 7.86
CA LEU A 214 -0.66 9.64 6.51
C LEU A 214 -1.84 10.60 6.23
N ASN A 215 -2.40 11.21 7.28
CA ASN A 215 -3.51 12.16 7.16
C ASN A 215 -4.68 11.58 6.32
N TRP A 216 -5.11 10.38 6.69
CA TRP A 216 -6.09 9.60 5.92
C TRP A 216 -7.41 10.33 5.69
N SER A 217 -7.86 10.33 4.44
CA SER A 217 -9.19 10.75 4.03
C SER A 217 -10.01 9.56 3.57
N ILE A 218 -11.25 9.45 4.05
CA ILE A 218 -12.20 8.43 3.55
C ILE A 218 -12.82 8.96 2.27
N ILE A 219 -12.65 8.23 1.17
CA ILE A 219 -13.18 8.61 -0.14
C ILE A 219 -14.33 7.71 -0.60
N GLU A 220 -14.47 6.52 -0.01
CA GLU A 220 -15.60 5.61 -0.23
C GLU A 220 -15.92 4.84 1.06
N SER A 221 -17.20 4.55 1.29
CA SER A 221 -17.66 3.70 2.40
C SER A 221 -18.85 2.86 1.96
N ASN A 222 -18.83 1.57 2.27
CA ASN A 222 -19.94 0.66 2.00
C ASN A 222 -20.62 0.13 3.30
N TYR A 223 -20.39 0.77 4.45
CA TYR A 223 -20.94 0.34 5.75
C TYR A 223 -22.47 0.23 5.81
N ASN A 224 -23.19 0.83 4.87
CA ASN A 224 -24.63 0.72 4.73
C ASN A 224 -25.08 -0.46 3.82
N ARG A 225 -24.15 -1.27 3.32
CA ARG A 225 -24.41 -2.45 2.47
C ARG A 225 -24.20 -3.74 3.27
N THR A 226 -24.99 -4.78 2.98
CA THR A 226 -24.98 -6.05 3.73
C THR A 226 -24.44 -7.25 2.94
N GLU A 227 -24.06 -7.04 1.68
CA GLU A 227 -23.68 -8.11 0.74
C GLU A 227 -22.23 -8.59 0.91
N SER A 228 -21.41 -7.85 1.66
CA SER A 228 -20.01 -8.16 1.92
C SER A 228 -19.58 -7.65 3.30
N ILE A 229 -18.39 -8.03 3.75
CA ILE A 229 -17.75 -7.34 4.89
C ILE A 229 -17.62 -5.86 4.53
N PRO A 230 -18.09 -4.93 5.38
CA PRO A 230 -17.93 -3.50 5.14
C PRO A 230 -16.46 -3.09 5.07
N PHE A 231 -16.16 -2.04 4.34
CA PHE A 231 -14.86 -1.39 4.26
C PHE A 231 -15.03 0.11 4.03
N GLU A 232 -13.95 0.84 4.29
CA GLU A 232 -13.76 2.20 3.79
C GLU A 232 -12.50 2.26 2.93
N LEU A 233 -12.58 3.00 1.83
CA LEU A 233 -11.42 3.31 0.99
C LEU A 233 -10.78 4.58 1.51
N LEU A 234 -9.53 4.44 1.97
CA LEU A 234 -8.73 5.51 2.52
C LEU A 234 -7.70 5.96 1.49
N GLN A 235 -7.53 7.28 1.37
CA GLN A 235 -6.44 7.91 0.64
C GLN A 235 -5.51 8.63 1.62
N GLY A 236 -4.22 8.30 1.56
CA GLY A 236 -3.17 8.99 2.31
C GLY A 236 -2.61 10.19 1.54
N GLU A 237 -1.91 11.08 2.23
CA GLU A 237 -1.24 12.25 1.64
C GLU A 237 -0.19 11.88 0.57
N ASN A 238 0.40 10.69 0.68
CA ASN A 238 1.30 10.13 -0.33
C ASN A 238 0.58 9.56 -1.57
N GLY A 239 -0.75 9.67 -1.63
CA GLY A 239 -1.58 9.17 -2.73
C GLY A 239 -1.88 7.68 -2.68
N PHE A 240 -1.39 6.94 -1.67
CA PHE A 240 -1.71 5.53 -1.54
C PHE A 240 -3.18 5.31 -1.17
N LEU A 241 -3.76 4.26 -1.74
CA LEU A 241 -5.13 3.87 -1.55
C LEU A 241 -5.20 2.50 -0.86
N PHE A 242 -5.92 2.43 0.25
CA PHE A 242 -6.13 1.21 1.02
C PHE A 242 -7.60 0.99 1.32
N ARG A 243 -8.10 -0.22 1.08
CA ARG A 243 -9.38 -0.66 1.62
C ARG A 243 -9.12 -1.20 3.02
N VAL A 244 -9.76 -0.61 4.03
CA VAL A 244 -9.72 -1.10 5.41
C VAL A 244 -11.07 -1.72 5.70
N TYR A 245 -11.08 -3.04 5.87
CA TYR A 245 -12.29 -3.80 6.12
C TYR A 245 -12.65 -3.78 7.60
N ARG A 246 -13.94 -3.95 7.89
CA ARG A 246 -14.51 -4.00 9.24
C ARG A 246 -13.83 -5.03 10.12
N ASN A 247 -13.41 -6.15 9.55
CA ASN A 247 -12.67 -7.20 10.26
C ASN A 247 -11.16 -6.90 10.37
N GLY A 248 -10.71 -5.66 10.17
CA GLY A 248 -9.30 -5.26 10.30
C GLY A 248 -8.39 -5.70 9.16
N VAL A 249 -8.89 -6.45 8.16
CA VAL A 249 -8.08 -6.79 6.98
C VAL A 249 -7.83 -5.51 6.17
N ILE A 250 -6.59 -5.35 5.69
CA ILE A 250 -6.22 -4.21 4.86
C ILE A 250 -5.70 -4.70 3.52
N ILE A 251 -6.25 -4.13 2.45
CA ILE A 251 -5.85 -4.39 1.06
C ILE A 251 -5.32 -3.11 0.44
N SER A 252 -4.17 -3.21 -0.21
CA SER A 252 -3.69 -2.14 -1.09
C SER A 252 -4.58 -2.11 -2.33
N HIS A 253 -5.31 -1.02 -2.52
CA HIS A 253 -6.17 -0.85 -3.69
C HIS A 253 -5.35 -0.71 -4.98
N THR A 254 -4.16 -0.12 -4.89
CA THR A 254 -3.26 0.05 -6.05
C THR A 254 -2.57 -1.23 -6.48
N LYS A 255 -2.25 -2.12 -5.53
CA LYS A 255 -1.55 -3.40 -5.80
C LYS A 255 -2.47 -4.61 -5.87
N ASP A 256 -3.76 -4.43 -5.55
CA ASP A 256 -4.77 -5.49 -5.46
C ASP A 256 -4.29 -6.69 -4.63
N ALA A 257 -3.69 -6.39 -3.47
CA ALA A 257 -3.03 -7.38 -2.62
C ALA A 257 -3.28 -7.09 -1.14
N ILE A 258 -3.34 -8.18 -0.34
CA ILE A 258 -3.44 -8.05 1.11
C ILE A 258 -2.11 -7.53 1.65
N VAL A 259 -2.19 -6.48 2.46
CA VAL A 259 -1.02 -5.90 3.16
C VAL A 259 -1.02 -6.23 4.65
N TYR A 260 -2.19 -6.49 5.24
CA TYR A 260 -2.30 -6.82 6.65
C TYR A 260 -3.54 -7.67 6.96
N ILE A 261 -3.36 -8.65 7.85
CA ILE A 261 -4.43 -9.40 8.52
C ILE A 261 -4.15 -9.33 10.03
N PRO A 262 -5.17 -9.06 10.87
CA PRO A 262 -5.03 -8.99 12.32
C PRO A 262 -4.47 -10.25 12.99
#